data_AF-A0A2J8B3T2-F1
#
_entry.id   AF-A0A2J8B3T2-F1
#
_cell.length_a   1.000
_cell.length_b   1.000
_cell.length_c   1.000
_cell.angle_alpha   90.00
_cell.angle_beta   90.00
_cell.angle_gamma   90.00
#
_symmetry.space_group_name_H-M   'P 1'
#
loop_
_entity.id
_entity.type
_entity.pdbx_description
1 polymer ?
#
loop_
_entity_poly.entity_id
_entity_poly.type
_entity_poly.pdbx_seq_one_letter_code
_entity_poly.pdbx_strand_id
1 'polypeptide(L)'
;MASLSVVALSAATFSTPVAYGYNAKVQYQTELQKKLGVTEGISIRSWLAGDKNYKPPMINIPEICKNILPIKTLTSDYYGADGAQAAVQMLLKYRRVDLSQEQLATELNGAYTQAAMSKPTDISKVKESVNSHLFGYATPDSNYDPGYFLYNMNSETEPNRFRSMLKQNVIDGYPIIYHVDASYLYPGATGSKYVLGIGYRIAKLMDDQTQQNSPANIGRIYFLDPDQSRQDFYWGGLKYMDINDFIKAVQHSYSGCYIA
;
A
#
# COMPACT_ATOMS: atom_id res chain seq x y z
N MET A 1 20.40 28.26 -50.27
CA MET A 1 19.98 26.93 -49.78
C MET A 1 19.48 27.09 -48.34
N ALA A 2 18.53 26.26 -47.90
CA ALA A 2 18.26 26.04 -46.47
C ALA A 2 19.45 25.26 -45.84
N SER A 3 19.66 25.05 -44.54
CA SER A 3 18.94 25.33 -43.28
C SER A 3 20.03 25.49 -42.16
N LEU A 4 19.80 25.59 -40.84
CA LEU A 4 18.62 25.51 -39.96
C LEU A 4 18.91 26.36 -38.69
N SER A 5 17.89 26.81 -37.97
CA SER A 5 18.03 27.66 -36.77
C SER A 5 18.23 26.87 -35.46
N VAL A 6 19.24 27.25 -34.67
CA VAL A 6 19.35 26.91 -33.24
C VAL A 6 19.32 28.21 -32.44
N VAL A 7 18.18 28.50 -31.81
CA VAL A 7 18.05 29.62 -30.88
C VAL A 7 18.29 29.08 -29.47
N ALA A 8 19.43 29.43 -28.89
CA ALA A 8 19.65 29.24 -27.45
C ALA A 8 18.79 30.25 -26.69
N LEU A 9 17.94 29.78 -25.78
CA LEU A 9 17.21 30.65 -24.85
C LEU A 9 17.90 30.65 -23.49
N SER A 10 18.33 31.84 -23.06
CA SER A 10 18.99 32.08 -21.78
C SER A 10 18.03 31.96 -20.59
N ALA A 11 18.59 31.66 -19.41
CA ALA A 11 17.83 31.56 -18.17
C ALA A 11 17.07 32.86 -17.82
N ALA A 12 15.82 32.73 -17.37
CA ALA A 12 15.02 33.81 -16.80
C ALA A 12 14.44 33.37 -15.45
N THR A 13 15.01 33.95 -14.39
CA THR A 13 14.46 34.17 -13.04
C THR A 13 13.10 33.55 -12.67
N PHE A 14 13.10 32.65 -11.69
CA PHE A 14 11.90 32.28 -10.94
C PHE A 14 11.37 33.47 -10.13
N SER A 15 10.15 33.93 -10.43
CA SER A 15 9.39 34.85 -9.56
C SER A 15 8.67 34.10 -8.44
N THR A 16 8.57 34.73 -7.28
CA THR A 16 8.00 34.18 -6.02
C THR A 16 6.56 33.66 -6.13
N PRO A 17 6.15 32.63 -5.35
CA PRO A 17 4.77 32.16 -5.31
C PRO A 17 3.84 33.18 -4.66
N VAL A 18 2.69 33.43 -5.28
CA VAL A 18 1.62 34.29 -4.75
C VAL A 18 0.80 33.52 -3.71
N ALA A 19 0.54 34.15 -2.56
CA ALA A 19 -0.29 33.57 -1.50
C ALA A 19 -1.77 33.43 -1.93
N TYR A 20 -2.27 32.19 -2.02
CA TYR A 20 -3.69 31.92 -2.27
C TYR A 20 -4.48 31.80 -0.95
N GLY A 21 -5.44 32.71 -0.75
CA GLY A 21 -6.16 32.89 0.52
C GLY A 21 -7.20 31.81 0.86
N TYR A 22 -7.48 31.67 2.16
CA TYR A 22 -8.26 30.59 2.78
C TYR A 22 -9.74 30.49 2.35
N ASN A 23 -10.33 31.55 1.80
CA ASN A 23 -11.79 31.72 1.72
C ASN A 23 -12.49 30.96 0.57
N ALA A 24 -11.77 30.40 -0.40
CA ALA A 24 -12.40 29.62 -1.48
C ALA A 24 -12.82 28.20 -1.07
N LYS A 25 -12.27 27.64 0.02
CA LYS A 25 -12.55 26.26 0.46
C LYS A 25 -13.99 26.04 0.95
N VAL A 26 -14.56 27.02 1.65
CA VAL A 26 -15.83 26.87 2.38
C VAL A 26 -17.04 26.87 1.44
N GLN A 27 -17.07 27.77 0.44
CA GLN A 27 -18.19 27.83 -0.51
C GLN A 27 -18.31 26.57 -1.40
N TYR A 28 -17.17 25.98 -1.81
CA TYR A 28 -17.19 24.84 -2.73
C TYR A 28 -17.67 23.53 -2.09
N GLN A 29 -17.42 23.32 -0.79
CA GLN A 29 -17.95 22.15 -0.07
C GLN A 29 -19.48 22.22 0.07
N THR A 30 -20.04 23.40 0.37
CA THR A 30 -21.48 23.55 0.65
C THR A 30 -22.36 23.39 -0.59
N GLU A 31 -21.92 23.86 -1.76
CA GLU A 31 -22.63 23.68 -3.05
C GLU A 31 -22.71 22.20 -3.48
N LEU A 32 -21.58 21.47 -3.40
CA LEU A 32 -21.54 20.06 -3.81
C LEU A 32 -22.32 19.14 -2.87
N GLN A 33 -22.28 19.39 -1.56
CA GLN A 33 -23.08 18.63 -0.58
C GLN A 33 -24.58 18.79 -0.83
N LYS A 34 -25.05 20.01 -1.15
CA LYS A 34 -26.46 20.26 -1.50
C LYS A 34 -26.89 19.64 -2.83
N LYS A 35 -26.02 19.62 -3.85
CA LYS A 35 -26.34 19.05 -5.17
C LYS A 35 -26.35 17.53 -5.22
N LEU A 36 -25.57 16.86 -4.37
CA LEU A 36 -25.43 15.39 -4.39
C LEU A 36 -26.22 14.68 -3.29
N GLY A 37 -26.66 15.39 -2.23
CA GLY A 37 -27.50 14.80 -1.17
C GLY A 37 -26.79 13.76 -0.30
N VAL A 38 -25.45 13.70 -0.32
CA VAL A 38 -24.67 12.68 0.39
C VAL A 38 -24.06 13.26 1.67
N THR A 39 -24.64 12.92 2.82
CA THR A 39 -23.99 13.02 4.13
C THR A 39 -23.22 11.74 4.43
N GLU A 40 -21.89 11.84 4.38
CA GLU A 40 -20.91 10.88 4.90
C GLU A 40 -20.75 9.53 4.15
N GLY A 41 -19.74 8.78 4.60
CA GLY A 41 -19.03 7.75 3.86
C GLY A 41 -19.85 6.56 3.37
N ILE A 42 -19.63 6.22 2.09
CA ILE A 42 -19.96 4.90 1.55
C ILE A 42 -19.10 3.85 2.30
N SER A 43 -19.75 3.10 3.18
CA SER A 43 -19.16 1.93 3.85
C SER A 43 -18.98 0.77 2.86
N ILE A 44 -18.16 -0.22 3.24
CA ILE A 44 -17.79 -1.40 2.45
C ILE A 44 -18.99 -2.24 1.95
N ARG A 45 -20.22 -2.00 2.45
CA ARG A 45 -21.44 -2.70 1.99
C ARG A 45 -21.85 -2.40 0.53
N SER A 46 -21.38 -1.32 -0.09
CA SER A 46 -21.80 -0.93 -1.44
C SER A 46 -21.05 -1.63 -2.59
N TRP A 47 -20.00 -2.42 -2.32
CA TRP A 47 -19.19 -3.03 -3.38
C TRP A 47 -19.75 -4.35 -3.95
N LEU A 48 -20.83 -4.90 -3.36
CA LEU A 48 -21.47 -6.13 -3.83
C LEU A 48 -22.60 -5.89 -4.86
N ALA A 49 -22.78 -4.67 -5.37
CA ALA A 49 -23.86 -4.33 -6.30
C ALA A 49 -23.41 -3.48 -7.52
N GLY A 50 -22.81 -4.15 -8.50
CA GLY A 50 -23.24 -4.01 -9.90
C GLY A 50 -22.85 -2.79 -10.74
N ASP A 51 -22.32 -1.68 -10.20
CA ASP A 51 -21.98 -0.51 -11.05
C ASP A 51 -20.60 -0.63 -11.71
N LYS A 52 -20.59 -1.16 -12.94
CA LYS A 52 -19.41 -1.29 -13.80
C LYS A 52 -18.86 0.04 -14.34
N ASN A 53 -19.58 1.15 -14.14
CA ASN A 53 -19.20 2.49 -14.59
C ASN A 53 -18.70 3.40 -13.45
N TYR A 54 -18.71 2.93 -12.19
CA TYR A 54 -18.22 3.71 -11.07
C TYR A 54 -16.69 3.87 -11.12
N LYS A 55 -16.25 4.99 -11.70
CA LYS A 55 -14.90 5.51 -11.47
C LYS A 55 -14.91 6.20 -10.10
N PRO A 56 -14.32 5.61 -9.02
CA PRO A 56 -14.21 6.32 -7.76
C PRO A 56 -13.50 7.64 -8.01
N PRO A 57 -14.09 8.78 -7.64
CA PRO A 57 -13.46 10.04 -7.91
C PRO A 57 -12.12 10.10 -7.17
N MET A 58 -11.03 10.31 -7.90
CA MET A 58 -9.86 10.98 -7.33
C MET A 58 -10.21 12.46 -7.14
N ILE A 59 -11.30 12.74 -6.40
CA ILE A 59 -11.67 14.08 -5.92
C ILE A 59 -10.44 14.62 -5.24
N ASN A 60 -9.94 15.72 -5.79
CA ASN A 60 -8.95 16.67 -5.27
C ASN A 60 -8.65 16.50 -3.77
N ILE A 61 -7.85 15.48 -3.43
CA ILE A 61 -7.34 15.29 -2.07
C ILE A 61 -6.05 16.10 -2.07
N PRO A 62 -5.92 17.14 -1.23
CA PRO A 62 -4.74 17.99 -1.22
C PRO A 62 -3.47 17.14 -1.25
N GLU A 63 -2.52 17.46 -2.14
CA GLU A 63 -1.29 16.69 -2.37
C GLU A 63 -0.65 16.22 -1.04
N ILE A 64 -0.62 17.14 -0.06
CA ILE A 64 -0.16 17.00 1.32
C ILE A 64 -0.90 15.95 2.20
N CYS A 65 -1.84 15.17 1.65
CA CYS A 65 -2.64 14.19 2.39
C CYS A 65 -2.59 12.75 1.86
N LYS A 66 -1.80 12.45 0.83
CA LYS A 66 -1.58 11.08 0.33
C LYS A 66 -0.12 10.85 -0.03
N ASN A 67 0.47 9.78 0.49
CA ASN A 67 1.70 9.22 -0.06
C ASN A 67 1.40 7.80 -0.55
N ILE A 68 1.68 7.51 -1.83
CA ILE A 68 1.45 6.20 -2.46
C ILE A 68 2.64 5.91 -3.38
N LEU A 69 3.27 4.76 -3.21
CA LEU A 69 4.35 4.25 -4.06
C LEU A 69 3.77 3.76 -5.42
N PRO A 70 4.44 4.06 -6.55
CA PRO A 70 3.95 3.69 -7.88
C PRO A 70 4.24 2.22 -8.21
N ILE A 71 3.54 1.30 -7.54
CA ILE A 71 3.65 -0.15 -7.72
C ILE A 71 2.46 -0.67 -8.53
N LYS A 72 2.72 -1.56 -9.48
CA LYS A 72 1.70 -2.24 -10.30
C LYS A 72 1.47 -3.66 -9.78
N THR A 73 0.23 -4.15 -9.86
CA THR A 73 -0.04 -5.58 -9.69
C THR A 73 0.40 -6.41 -10.89
N LEU A 74 0.48 -7.71 -10.69
CA LEU A 74 0.93 -8.69 -11.69
C LEU A 74 -0.24 -9.55 -12.18
N THR A 75 -0.11 -10.08 -13.40
CA THR A 75 -1.22 -10.57 -14.22
C THR A 75 -1.04 -12.02 -14.69
N SER A 76 -0.38 -12.89 -13.91
CA SER A 76 -0.18 -14.32 -14.25
C SER A 76 -0.52 -15.29 -13.10
N ASP A 77 -0.60 -16.59 -13.42
CA ASP A 77 -1.82 -17.37 -13.14
C ASP A 77 -1.82 -18.27 -11.90
N TYR A 78 -0.82 -18.20 -11.01
CA TYR A 78 -0.71 -19.18 -9.90
C TYR A 78 -0.50 -18.54 -8.52
N TYR A 79 -1.63 -18.28 -7.86
CA TYR A 79 -1.72 -17.79 -6.49
C TYR A 79 -1.60 -18.96 -5.49
N GLY A 80 -0.54 -18.98 -4.67
CA GLY A 80 -0.42 -19.89 -3.52
C GLY A 80 -1.50 -19.62 -2.46
N ALA A 81 -1.71 -20.54 -1.52
CA ALA A 81 -2.83 -20.50 -0.56
C ALA A 81 -3.06 -19.15 0.14
N ASP A 82 -1.98 -18.40 0.40
CA ASP A 82 -1.98 -17.08 1.02
C ASP A 82 -1.40 -15.96 0.12
N GLY A 83 -0.94 -16.25 -1.10
CA GLY A 83 -0.39 -15.26 -2.03
C GLY A 83 1.02 -14.71 -1.69
N ALA A 84 1.78 -15.35 -0.80
CA ALA A 84 3.09 -14.84 -0.35
C ALA A 84 4.06 -14.55 -1.51
N GLN A 85 4.15 -15.47 -2.48
CA GLN A 85 5.05 -15.39 -3.63
C GLN A 85 4.77 -14.14 -4.47
N ALA A 86 3.48 -13.83 -4.69
CA ALA A 86 3.06 -12.68 -5.47
C ALA A 86 3.33 -11.35 -4.73
N ALA A 87 3.11 -11.30 -3.41
CA ALA A 87 3.44 -10.12 -2.60
C ALA A 87 4.95 -9.82 -2.62
N VAL A 88 5.80 -10.85 -2.45
CA VAL A 88 7.26 -10.74 -2.56
C VAL A 88 7.67 -10.31 -3.97
N GLN A 89 7.11 -10.95 -5.01
CA GLN A 89 7.42 -10.62 -6.41
C GLN A 89 7.12 -9.16 -6.73
N MET A 90 6.00 -8.61 -6.25
CA MET A 90 5.63 -7.21 -6.48
C MET A 90 6.59 -6.22 -5.78
N LEU A 91 7.04 -6.54 -4.57
CA LEU A 91 8.03 -5.75 -3.83
C LEU A 91 9.38 -5.79 -4.57
N LEU A 92 9.89 -6.98 -4.87
CA LEU A 92 11.17 -7.18 -5.56
C LEU A 92 11.17 -6.50 -6.94
N LYS A 93 10.09 -6.65 -7.73
CA LYS A 93 9.97 -6.02 -9.05
C LYS A 93 9.93 -4.50 -8.97
N TYR A 94 9.27 -3.92 -7.96
CA TYR A 94 9.35 -2.47 -7.70
C TYR A 94 10.79 -2.02 -7.39
N ARG A 95 11.56 -2.85 -6.68
CA ARG A 95 13.01 -2.66 -6.44
C ARG A 95 13.90 -3.12 -7.59
N ARG A 96 13.33 -3.42 -8.77
CA ARG A 96 14.00 -3.84 -10.02
C ARG A 96 14.69 -5.21 -9.97
N VAL A 97 14.32 -6.07 -9.03
CA VAL A 97 14.70 -7.49 -9.00
C VAL A 97 13.56 -8.29 -9.65
N ASP A 98 13.84 -8.96 -10.77
CA ASP A 98 12.83 -9.74 -11.50
C ASP A 98 12.99 -11.24 -11.20
N LEU A 99 11.98 -11.81 -10.55
CA LEU A 99 11.85 -13.23 -10.24
C LEU A 99 10.45 -13.71 -10.63
N SER A 100 10.31 -14.99 -10.97
CA SER A 100 9.00 -15.62 -11.17
C SER A 100 8.37 -16.07 -9.84
N GLN A 101 7.04 -16.24 -9.82
CA GLN A 101 6.37 -16.84 -8.65
C GLN A 101 6.73 -18.32 -8.46
N GLU A 102 7.20 -19.00 -9.51
CA GLU A 102 7.72 -20.38 -9.44
C GLU A 102 9.08 -20.46 -8.72
N GLN A 103 9.98 -19.50 -8.99
CA GLN A 103 11.24 -19.37 -8.24
C GLN A 103 10.95 -19.08 -6.77
N LEU A 104 10.10 -18.09 -6.50
CA LEU A 104 9.70 -17.73 -5.13
C LEU A 104 8.90 -18.85 -4.43
N ALA A 105 8.08 -19.63 -5.14
CA ALA A 105 7.41 -20.81 -4.58
C ALA A 105 8.41 -21.87 -4.12
N THR A 106 9.45 -22.10 -4.92
CA THR A 106 10.52 -23.05 -4.58
C THR A 106 11.35 -22.55 -3.40
N GLU A 107 11.62 -21.25 -3.33
CA GLU A 107 12.36 -20.61 -2.23
C GLU A 107 11.58 -20.57 -0.91
N LEU A 108 10.29 -20.21 -0.96
CA LEU A 108 9.44 -20.01 0.21
C LEU A 108 8.80 -21.31 0.73
N ASN A 109 8.43 -22.23 -0.16
CA ASN A 109 7.67 -23.44 0.16
C ASN A 109 8.42 -24.74 -0.19
N GLY A 110 9.66 -24.64 -0.67
CA GLY A 110 10.54 -25.78 -1.02
C GLY A 110 10.31 -26.39 -2.40
N ALA A 111 9.14 -26.18 -3.02
CA ALA A 111 8.85 -26.64 -4.38
C ALA A 111 7.64 -25.92 -5.00
N TYR A 112 7.68 -25.68 -6.31
CA TYR A 112 6.50 -25.25 -7.07
C TYR A 112 5.58 -26.45 -7.39
N THR A 113 4.78 -26.87 -6.41
CA THR A 113 3.79 -27.95 -6.55
C THR A 113 2.50 -27.64 -5.81
N GLN A 114 1.37 -28.21 -6.27
CA GLN A 114 0.06 -28.03 -5.64
C GLN A 114 0.05 -28.36 -4.13
N ALA A 115 0.85 -29.34 -3.68
CA ALA A 115 0.91 -29.78 -2.29
C ALA A 115 1.82 -28.92 -1.39
N ALA A 116 2.79 -28.20 -1.97
CA ALA A 116 3.59 -27.20 -1.27
C ALA A 116 2.88 -25.84 -1.22
N MET A 117 2.17 -25.51 -2.30
CA MET A 117 1.43 -24.25 -2.49
C MET A 117 0.05 -24.22 -1.82
N SER A 118 -0.49 -25.36 -1.40
CA SER A 118 -1.73 -25.44 -0.61
C SER A 118 -1.54 -25.18 0.89
N LYS A 119 -0.31 -24.92 1.34
CA LYS A 119 0.03 -24.66 2.74
C LYS A 119 0.33 -23.16 2.94
N PRO A 120 0.00 -22.60 4.13
CA PRO A 120 0.47 -21.28 4.51
C PRO A 120 2.00 -21.21 4.49
N THR A 121 2.51 -20.10 3.99
CA THR A 121 3.92 -19.77 3.85
C THR A 121 4.44 -19.20 5.18
N ASP A 122 5.56 -19.74 5.68
CA ASP A 122 6.22 -19.21 6.88
C ASP A 122 6.66 -17.76 6.64
N ILE A 123 6.16 -16.84 7.46
CA ILE A 123 6.47 -15.41 7.37
C ILE A 123 7.96 -15.12 7.57
N SER A 124 8.67 -15.99 8.28
CA SER A 124 10.13 -15.95 8.42
C SER A 124 10.81 -16.15 7.07
N LYS A 125 10.32 -17.10 6.25
CA LYS A 125 10.82 -17.33 4.88
C LYS A 125 10.52 -16.14 3.96
N VAL A 126 9.35 -15.52 4.09
CA VAL A 126 9.01 -14.29 3.37
C VAL A 126 10.00 -13.17 3.68
N LYS A 127 10.31 -12.94 4.96
CA LYS A 127 11.32 -11.96 5.42
C LYS A 127 12.74 -12.31 4.91
N GLU A 128 13.14 -13.57 5.02
CA GLU A 128 14.44 -14.07 4.57
C GLU A 128 14.65 -13.90 3.07
N SER A 129 13.62 -14.20 2.27
CA SER A 129 13.63 -14.05 0.82
C SER A 129 13.80 -12.60 0.40
N VAL A 130 12.96 -11.71 0.93
CA VAL A 130 13.04 -10.27 0.62
C VAL A 130 14.42 -9.70 0.99
N ASN A 131 14.97 -10.05 2.15
CA ASN A 131 16.29 -9.55 2.53
C ASN A 131 17.42 -10.12 1.67
N SER A 132 17.38 -11.41 1.34
CA SER A 132 18.41 -12.06 0.53
C SER A 132 18.52 -11.42 -0.85
N HIS A 133 17.39 -11.08 -1.47
CA HIS A 133 17.33 -10.47 -2.80
C HIS A 133 17.57 -8.96 -2.83
N LEU A 134 17.39 -8.23 -1.71
CA LEU A 134 17.56 -6.77 -1.66
C LEU A 134 18.84 -6.30 -0.98
N PHE A 135 19.36 -7.05 -0.01
CA PHE A 135 20.49 -6.66 0.83
C PHE A 135 21.62 -7.70 0.86
N GLY A 136 21.39 -8.92 0.36
CA GLY A 136 22.41 -9.97 0.24
C GLY A 136 22.55 -10.88 1.47
N TYR A 137 21.66 -10.77 2.45
CA TYR A 137 21.58 -11.63 3.64
C TYR A 137 20.14 -11.93 4.01
N ALA A 138 19.87 -13.08 4.62
CA ALA A 138 18.51 -13.49 5.01
C ALA A 138 18.02 -12.84 6.33
N THR A 139 18.95 -12.58 7.26
CA THR A 139 18.65 -12.07 8.60
C THR A 139 19.58 -10.90 8.93
N PRO A 140 19.11 -9.64 8.80
CA PRO A 140 19.86 -8.46 9.26
C PRO A 140 20.07 -8.47 10.77
N ASP A 141 21.22 -7.98 11.23
CA ASP A 141 21.40 -7.53 12.62
C ASP A 141 20.62 -6.23 12.85
N SER A 142 19.69 -6.24 13.80
CA SER A 142 18.82 -5.11 14.13
C SER A 142 19.54 -3.83 14.60
N ASN A 143 20.83 -3.89 14.89
CA ASN A 143 21.62 -2.75 15.36
C ASN A 143 22.48 -2.10 14.26
N TYR A 144 22.73 -2.81 13.16
CA TYR A 144 23.75 -2.44 12.17
C TYR A 144 23.29 -2.54 10.71
N ASP A 145 22.44 -3.51 10.39
CA ASP A 145 22.08 -3.84 9.01
C ASP A 145 20.76 -3.18 8.60
N PRO A 146 20.70 -2.48 7.45
CA PRO A 146 19.42 -2.10 6.85
C PRO A 146 18.68 -3.37 6.39
N GLY A 147 17.38 -3.45 6.59
CA GLY A 147 16.63 -4.60 6.13
C GLY A 147 15.19 -4.59 6.55
N TYR A 148 14.48 -5.59 6.08
CA TYR A 148 13.13 -5.91 6.51
C TYR A 148 13.16 -6.77 7.77
N PHE A 149 12.45 -6.32 8.80
CA PHE A 149 12.31 -7.02 10.07
C PHE A 149 10.89 -7.53 10.25
N LEU A 150 10.75 -8.60 11.03
CA LEU A 150 9.45 -9.14 11.41
C LEU A 150 8.95 -8.41 12.66
N TYR A 151 7.79 -7.76 12.55
CA TYR A 151 7.15 -7.04 13.64
C TYR A 151 5.81 -7.69 14.00
N ASN A 152 5.58 -7.88 15.30
CA ASN A 152 4.39 -8.48 15.86
C ASN A 152 3.41 -7.38 16.31
N MET A 153 2.11 -7.53 16.00
CA MET A 153 1.07 -6.53 16.29
C MET A 153 0.28 -6.78 17.58
N ASN A 154 0.64 -7.79 18.37
CA ASN A 154 -0.17 -8.28 19.51
C ASN A 154 0.01 -7.45 20.81
N SER A 155 0.54 -6.22 20.73
CA SER A 155 0.80 -5.33 21.87
C SER A 155 0.11 -3.97 21.69
N GLU A 156 -0.27 -3.33 22.79
CA GLU A 156 -1.02 -2.05 22.78
C GLU A 156 -0.23 -0.87 22.18
N THR A 157 1.10 -0.93 22.16
CA THR A 157 1.96 0.15 21.62
C THR A 157 2.22 0.00 20.11
N GLU A 158 2.04 -1.20 19.57
CA GLU A 158 2.32 -1.53 18.17
C GLU A 158 1.44 -0.77 17.15
N PRO A 159 0.17 -0.41 17.42
CA PRO A 159 -0.60 0.48 16.55
C PRO A 159 0.06 1.84 16.25
N ASN A 160 0.85 2.38 17.18
CA ASN A 160 1.60 3.62 16.96
C ASN A 160 2.90 3.37 16.18
N ARG A 161 3.62 2.29 16.52
CA ARG A 161 4.81 1.85 15.77
C ARG A 161 4.47 1.56 14.32
N PHE A 162 3.41 0.80 14.06
CA PHE A 162 2.88 0.46 12.74
C PHE A 162 2.67 1.70 11.86
N ARG A 163 2.05 2.75 12.42
CA ARG A 163 1.81 4.02 11.71
C ARG A 163 3.12 4.73 11.37
N SER A 164 4.05 4.78 12.32
CA SER A 164 5.38 5.37 12.10
C SER A 164 6.18 4.59 11.05
N MET A 165 6.18 3.25 11.12
CA MET A 165 6.81 2.38 10.13
C MET A 165 6.19 2.57 8.75
N LEU A 166 4.85 2.50 8.62
CA LEU A 166 4.13 2.76 7.36
C LEU A 166 4.47 4.12 6.77
N LYS A 167 4.54 5.17 7.59
CA LYS A 167 4.95 6.50 7.11
C LYS A 167 6.38 6.48 6.57
N GLN A 168 7.32 5.95 7.34
CA GLN A 168 8.75 6.01 7.05
C GLN A 168 9.11 5.14 5.84
N ASN A 169 8.64 3.89 5.81
CA ASN A 169 8.80 2.97 4.69
C ASN A 169 8.29 3.56 3.35
N VAL A 170 7.14 4.22 3.36
CA VAL A 170 6.59 4.89 2.16
C VAL A 170 7.42 6.12 1.75
N ILE A 171 8.08 6.82 2.67
CA ILE A 171 9.01 7.91 2.37
C ILE A 171 10.31 7.35 1.76
N ASP A 172 10.84 6.28 2.34
CA ASP A 172 12.13 5.68 1.95
C ASP A 172 12.03 4.79 0.70
N GLY A 173 10.82 4.56 0.17
CA GLY A 173 10.59 3.71 -0.99
C GLY A 173 10.78 2.22 -0.69
N TYR A 174 10.42 1.78 0.51
CA TYR A 174 10.36 0.38 0.92
C TYR A 174 8.91 0.01 1.18
N PRO A 175 8.25 -0.81 0.34
CA PRO A 175 6.87 -1.23 0.57
C PRO A 175 6.81 -2.26 1.70
N ILE A 176 5.75 -2.27 2.50
CA ILE A 176 5.61 -3.21 3.65
C ILE A 176 4.84 -4.46 3.20
N ILE A 177 5.27 -5.66 3.59
CA ILE A 177 4.44 -6.88 3.42
C ILE A 177 3.62 -7.12 4.68
N TYR A 178 2.31 -7.24 4.52
CA TYR A 178 1.38 -7.58 5.61
C TYR A 178 0.83 -8.98 5.42
N HIS A 179 0.74 -9.74 6.50
CA HIS A 179 -0.12 -10.91 6.58
C HIS A 179 -1.41 -10.49 7.30
N VAL A 180 -2.56 -10.69 6.66
CA VAL A 180 -3.86 -10.20 7.14
C VAL A 180 -4.92 -11.29 7.10
N ASP A 181 -5.79 -11.33 8.11
CA ASP A 181 -7.02 -12.11 8.08
C ASP A 181 -7.92 -11.61 6.94
N ALA A 182 -8.26 -12.50 6.02
CA ALA A 182 -9.04 -12.18 4.82
C ALA A 182 -10.49 -11.80 5.13
N SER A 183 -11.04 -12.19 6.28
CA SER A 183 -12.41 -11.89 6.70
C SER A 183 -12.63 -10.39 6.99
N TYR A 184 -11.58 -9.69 7.42
CA TYR A 184 -11.60 -8.24 7.59
C TYR A 184 -11.59 -7.50 6.25
N LEU A 185 -10.92 -8.06 5.23
CA LEU A 185 -10.91 -7.51 3.87
C LEU A 185 -12.23 -7.78 3.14
N TYR A 186 -12.79 -8.98 3.31
CA TYR A 186 -13.90 -9.49 2.50
C TYR A 186 -14.92 -10.26 3.35
N PRO A 187 -16.18 -9.80 3.42
CA PRO A 187 -17.24 -10.55 4.10
C PRO A 187 -17.36 -11.99 3.59
N GLY A 188 -17.34 -12.96 4.51
CA GLY A 188 -17.44 -14.38 4.21
C GLY A 188 -16.16 -15.04 3.68
N ALA A 189 -15.04 -14.32 3.55
CA ALA A 189 -13.74 -14.95 3.34
C ALA A 189 -13.21 -15.58 4.63
N THR A 190 -12.35 -16.57 4.48
CA THR A 190 -11.64 -17.25 5.56
C THR A 190 -10.15 -17.34 5.22
N GLY A 191 -9.33 -17.68 6.21
CA GLY A 191 -7.88 -17.74 6.04
C GLY A 191 -7.19 -16.40 6.20
N SER A 192 -5.86 -16.43 6.15
CA SER A 192 -5.02 -15.24 6.09
C SER A 192 -4.31 -15.17 4.74
N LYS A 193 -3.95 -13.97 4.31
CA LYS A 193 -3.28 -13.72 3.03
C LYS A 193 -2.27 -12.58 3.10
N TYR A 194 -1.32 -12.59 2.19
CA TYR A 194 -0.31 -11.55 2.04
C TYR A 194 -0.79 -10.42 1.13
N VAL A 195 -0.59 -9.19 1.56
CA VAL A 195 -0.87 -7.97 0.78
C VAL A 195 0.29 -6.98 0.92
N LEU A 196 0.50 -6.16 -0.10
CA LEU A 196 1.61 -5.19 -0.14
C LEU A 196 1.14 -3.79 0.25
N GLY A 197 1.60 -3.27 1.38
CA GLY A 197 1.43 -1.89 1.80
C GLY A 197 2.20 -0.93 0.91
N ILE A 198 1.49 -0.03 0.22
CA ILE A 198 2.09 0.91 -0.73
C ILE A 198 1.87 2.37 -0.38
N GLY A 199 1.05 2.70 0.61
CA GLY A 199 0.74 4.09 0.92
C GLY A 199 -0.22 4.30 2.07
N TYR A 200 -0.51 5.57 2.34
CA TYR A 200 -1.44 5.97 3.38
C TYR A 200 -2.16 7.29 3.06
N ARG A 201 -3.22 7.57 3.82
CA ARG A 201 -3.94 8.85 3.82
C ARG A 201 -4.08 9.39 5.25
N ILE A 202 -3.85 10.69 5.42
CA ILE A 202 -4.14 11.42 6.65
C ILE A 202 -5.66 11.62 6.81
N ALA A 203 -6.18 11.40 8.03
CA ALA A 203 -7.60 11.43 8.36
C ALA A 203 -8.22 12.84 8.27
N LYS A 204 -7.49 13.85 8.77
CA LYS A 204 -7.95 15.24 8.87
C LYS A 204 -6.81 16.20 8.56
N LEU A 205 -7.11 17.26 7.81
CA LEU A 205 -6.25 18.45 7.73
C LEU A 205 -6.31 19.15 9.10
N MET A 206 -5.17 19.21 9.79
CA MET A 206 -5.00 20.10 10.95
C MET A 206 -4.43 21.43 10.47
N ASP A 207 -4.78 22.54 11.11
CA ASP A 207 -4.21 23.86 10.79
C ASP A 207 -2.70 23.93 11.16
N ASP A 208 -2.26 23.10 12.11
CA ASP A 208 -0.85 22.89 12.46
C ASP A 208 -0.20 21.83 11.54
N GLN A 209 0.75 22.27 10.71
CA GLN A 209 1.50 21.42 9.77
C GLN A 209 2.37 20.35 10.47
N THR A 210 2.80 20.58 11.71
CA THR A 210 3.58 19.59 12.48
C THR A 210 2.69 18.43 12.90
N GLN A 211 1.48 18.73 13.38
CA GLN A 211 0.47 17.73 13.71
C GLN A 211 -0.11 17.06 12.46
N GLN A 212 -0.34 17.80 11.37
CA GLN A 212 -0.83 17.25 10.10
C GLN A 212 0.04 16.08 9.59
N ASN A 213 1.35 16.15 9.82
CA ASN A 213 2.32 15.12 9.44
C ASN A 213 2.55 14.02 10.49
N SER A 214 1.84 14.04 11.63
CA SER A 214 1.97 13.01 12.67
C SER A 214 1.48 11.63 12.16
N PRO A 215 2.23 10.54 12.40
CA PRO A 215 1.77 9.19 12.07
C PRO A 215 0.42 8.83 12.73
N ALA A 216 0.14 9.37 13.91
CA ALA A 216 -1.13 9.18 14.61
C ALA A 216 -2.35 9.65 13.79
N ASN A 217 -2.16 10.63 12.91
CA ASN A 217 -3.21 11.17 12.04
C ASN A 217 -3.39 10.37 10.73
N ILE A 218 -2.65 9.28 10.50
CA ILE A 218 -2.98 8.32 9.44
C ILE A 218 -4.35 7.72 9.75
N GLY A 219 -5.29 7.88 8.83
CA GLY A 219 -6.65 7.33 8.92
C GLY A 219 -6.90 6.16 7.97
N ARG A 220 -6.14 6.05 6.87
CA ARG A 220 -6.29 4.96 5.91
C ARG A 220 -4.94 4.46 5.42
N ILE A 221 -4.89 3.17 5.12
CA ILE A 221 -3.80 2.51 4.40
C ILE A 221 -4.22 2.26 2.95
N TYR A 222 -3.26 2.32 2.03
CA TYR A 222 -3.38 1.84 0.66
C TYR A 222 -2.51 0.59 0.51
N PHE A 223 -3.09 -0.48 -0.01
CA PHE A 223 -2.40 -1.75 -0.23
C PHE A 223 -2.80 -2.36 -1.57
N LEU A 224 -1.93 -3.20 -2.11
CA LEU A 224 -2.20 -4.02 -3.27
C LEU A 224 -2.51 -5.45 -2.82
N ASP A 225 -3.66 -5.96 -3.22
CA ASP A 225 -4.00 -7.38 -3.11
C ASP A 225 -3.51 -8.12 -4.38
N PRO A 226 -2.58 -9.08 -4.26
CA PRO A 226 -2.09 -9.86 -5.41
C PRO A 226 -3.11 -10.84 -5.98
N ASP A 227 -4.17 -11.19 -5.24
CA ASP A 227 -5.19 -12.17 -5.65
C ASP A 227 -6.03 -11.66 -6.83
N GLN A 228 -5.77 -12.21 -8.03
CA GLN A 228 -6.48 -11.83 -9.25
C GLN A 228 -8.01 -11.94 -9.15
N SER A 229 -8.54 -12.88 -8.35
CA SER A 229 -10.00 -13.03 -8.17
C SER A 229 -10.62 -11.84 -7.42
N ARG A 230 -9.78 -11.04 -6.76
CA ARG A 230 -10.14 -9.82 -6.04
C ARG A 230 -9.66 -8.55 -6.74
N GLN A 231 -8.97 -8.66 -7.88
CA GLN A 231 -8.51 -7.50 -8.65
C GLN A 231 -9.64 -6.95 -9.54
N ASP A 232 -9.68 -5.63 -9.72
CA ASP A 232 -10.57 -4.95 -10.67
C ASP A 232 -9.79 -4.39 -11.86
N PHE A 233 -10.48 -4.21 -12.99
CA PHE A 233 -9.86 -3.81 -14.25
C PHE A 233 -9.20 -2.42 -14.23
N TYR A 234 -9.67 -1.50 -13.38
CA TYR A 234 -9.20 -0.12 -13.36
C TYR A 234 -8.03 0.09 -12.40
N TRP A 235 -8.00 -0.63 -11.28
CA TRP A 235 -7.05 -0.43 -10.19
C TRP A 235 -6.13 -1.64 -9.95
N GLY A 236 -6.31 -2.72 -10.69
CA GLY A 236 -5.63 -4.00 -10.43
C GLY A 236 -6.02 -4.47 -9.03
N GLY A 237 -5.05 -4.58 -8.13
CA GLY A 237 -5.28 -4.91 -6.73
C GLY A 237 -5.36 -3.74 -5.75
N LEU A 238 -5.31 -2.48 -6.19
CA LEU A 238 -5.25 -1.33 -5.28
C LEU A 238 -6.54 -1.16 -4.48
N LYS A 239 -6.40 -1.27 -3.16
CA LYS A 239 -7.47 -1.17 -2.17
C LYS A 239 -7.07 -0.19 -1.07
N TYR A 240 -8.06 0.22 -0.29
CA TYR A 240 -7.84 1.00 0.93
C TYR A 240 -8.79 0.57 2.03
N MET A 241 -8.37 0.75 3.28
CA MET A 241 -9.15 0.44 4.48
C MET A 241 -8.90 1.52 5.55
N ASP A 242 -9.81 1.63 6.53
CA ASP A 242 -9.48 2.34 7.76
C ASP A 242 -8.25 1.72 8.43
N ILE A 243 -7.35 2.54 8.94
CA ILE A 243 -6.10 2.08 9.53
C ILE A 243 -6.32 1.14 10.73
N ASN A 244 -7.39 1.35 11.51
CA ASN A 244 -7.65 0.57 12.73
C ASN A 244 -8.23 -0.80 12.40
N ASP A 245 -9.09 -0.87 11.38
CA ASP A 245 -9.62 -2.16 10.91
C ASP A 245 -8.55 -2.96 10.20
N PHE A 246 -7.62 -2.31 9.48
CA PHE A 246 -6.46 -2.99 8.91
C PHE A 246 -5.48 -3.49 9.98
N ILE A 247 -5.26 -2.73 11.05
CA ILE A 247 -4.47 -3.17 12.21
C ILE A 247 -5.09 -4.42 12.84
N LYS A 248 -6.43 -4.46 13.02
CA LYS A 248 -7.13 -5.68 13.49
C LYS A 248 -6.92 -6.84 12.51
N ALA A 249 -6.99 -6.59 11.20
CA ALA A 249 -6.75 -7.62 10.19
C ALA A 249 -5.35 -8.24 10.30
N VAL A 250 -4.30 -7.45 10.58
CA VAL A 250 -2.95 -7.98 10.82
C VAL A 250 -2.90 -8.77 12.13
N GLN A 251 -3.48 -8.24 13.21
CA GLN A 251 -3.52 -8.88 14.54
C GLN A 251 -4.22 -10.24 14.55
N HIS A 252 -5.29 -10.40 13.77
CA HIS A 252 -6.07 -11.64 13.69
C HIS A 252 -5.57 -12.59 12.58
N SER A 253 -4.54 -12.20 11.81
CA SER A 253 -3.89 -13.10 10.87
C SER A 253 -3.21 -14.27 11.60
N TYR A 254 -3.00 -15.38 10.91
CA TYR A 254 -2.31 -16.56 11.47
C TYR A 254 -0.89 -16.29 12.01
N SER A 255 -0.27 -15.15 11.65
CA SER A 255 1.03 -14.75 12.19
C SER A 255 0.96 -13.65 13.25
N GLY A 256 -0.10 -12.84 13.27
CA GLY A 256 -0.12 -11.58 14.02
C GLY A 256 0.97 -10.57 13.61
N CYS A 257 1.60 -10.72 12.44
CA CYS A 257 2.85 -10.05 12.10
C CYS A 257 2.87 -9.36 10.71
N TYR A 258 3.84 -8.47 10.53
CA TYR A 258 4.15 -7.77 9.28
C TYR A 258 5.67 -7.62 9.08
N ILE A 259 6.08 -7.32 7.85
CA ILE A 259 7.50 -7.25 7.43
C ILE A 259 7.76 -5.84 6.88
N ALA A 260 8.52 -5.03 7.63
CA ALA A 260 8.75 -3.59 7.38
C ALA A 260 10.17 -3.14 7.78
#